data_AF-A0A2V7Y7H1-F1
#
_entry.id   AF-A0A2V7Y7H1-F1
#
_cell.length_a   1.000
_cell.length_b   1.000
_cell.length_c   1.000
_cell.angle_alpha   90.00
_cell.angle_beta   90.00
_cell.angle_gamma   90.00
#
_symmetry.space_group_name_H-M   'P 1'
#
loop_
_entity.id
_entity.type
_entity.pdbx_description
1 polymer ?
#
loop_
_entity_poly.entity_id
_entity_poly.type
_entity_poly.pdbx_seq_one_letter_code
_entity_poly.pdbx_strand_id
1 'polypeptide(L)'
;MELFRDTHFDFMKYRRFWIVVSFLLVLGGVYAVFGPHRLNLGIDFAGGTQVTLGFKQTPDLDRIRGVLKREGMGAAEIQRFGDPKANQVIVKTTVNKGNEEGSLEKVTAALNRELNQGQTGFDLNQASSDTLIAFLLQADPDKVGAQGPEAARAHYEPMAAAISPCWGSRTSARRSAASSAGRASSPW
;
A
#
# COMPACT_ATOMS: atom_id res chain seq x y z
N MET A 1 -55.32 -27.20 -3.70
CA MET A 1 -54.79 -28.44 -4.31
C MET A 1 -53.59 -28.86 -3.48
N GLU A 2 -53.73 -29.93 -2.71
CA GLU A 2 -52.66 -30.50 -1.89
C GLU A 2 -51.72 -31.29 -2.82
N LEU A 3 -50.55 -30.74 -3.13
CA LEU A 3 -49.68 -31.26 -4.20
C LEU A 3 -48.78 -32.43 -3.80
N PHE A 4 -48.74 -32.80 -2.51
CA PHE A 4 -47.94 -33.93 -2.02
C PHE A 4 -48.75 -34.74 -1.01
N ARG A 5 -49.47 -35.75 -1.51
CA ARG A 5 -49.99 -36.84 -0.69
C ARG A 5 -48.95 -37.96 -0.69
N ASP A 6 -48.56 -38.40 0.51
CA ASP A 6 -47.76 -39.58 0.81
C ASP A 6 -46.55 -39.83 -0.09
N THR A 7 -45.53 -38.97 0.04
CA THR A 7 -44.25 -39.19 -0.63
C THR A 7 -43.30 -39.98 0.28
N HIS A 8 -43.35 -41.30 0.19
CA HIS A 8 -42.50 -42.22 0.96
C HIS A 8 -41.21 -42.55 0.18
N PHE A 9 -40.28 -41.60 0.07
CA PHE A 9 -38.94 -41.87 -0.47
C PHE A 9 -38.04 -42.51 0.59
N ASP A 10 -37.59 -43.74 0.32
CA ASP A 10 -36.70 -44.46 1.22
C ASP A 10 -35.23 -44.03 1.02
N PHE A 11 -34.91 -42.84 1.53
CA PHE A 11 -33.54 -42.29 1.51
C PHE A 11 -32.55 -43.17 2.29
N MET A 12 -33.03 -44.02 3.21
CA MET A 12 -32.18 -44.88 4.02
C MET A 12 -31.64 -46.09 3.27
N LYS A 13 -32.30 -46.50 2.18
CA LYS A 13 -31.82 -47.59 1.30
C LYS A 13 -30.46 -47.25 0.66
N TYR A 14 -30.26 -46.00 0.26
CA TYR A 14 -29.05 -45.57 -0.47
C TYR A 14 -28.01 -44.86 0.41
N ARG A 15 -28.17 -44.88 1.74
CA ARG A 15 -27.26 -44.16 2.64
C ARG A 15 -25.79 -44.50 2.41
N ARG A 16 -25.47 -45.78 2.18
CA ARG A 16 -24.08 -46.24 1.98
C ARG A 16 -23.50 -45.74 0.66
N PHE A 17 -24.30 -45.68 -0.40
CA PHE A 17 -23.88 -45.14 -1.69
C PHE A 17 -23.51 -43.66 -1.56
N TRP A 18 -24.38 -42.85 -0.94
CA TRP A 18 -24.10 -41.43 -0.73
C TRP A 18 -22.96 -41.18 0.25
N ILE A 19 -22.78 -42.02 1.27
CA ILE A 19 -21.62 -41.95 2.17
C ILE A 19 -20.32 -42.17 1.38
N VAL A 20 -20.26 -43.16 0.50
CA VAL A 20 -19.07 -43.44 -0.33
C VAL A 20 -18.80 -42.28 -1.30
N VAL A 21 -19.84 -41.75 -1.95
CA VAL A 21 -19.71 -40.60 -2.86
C VAL A 21 -19.17 -39.37 -2.11
N SER A 22 -19.73 -39.05 -0.94
CA SER A 22 -19.25 -37.95 -0.10
C SER A 22 -17.80 -38.17 0.36
N PHE A 23 -17.44 -39.40 0.72
CA PHE A 23 -16.08 -39.73 1.11
C PHE A 23 -15.08 -39.55 -0.04
N LEU A 24 -15.43 -39.96 -1.25
CA LEU A 24 -14.61 -39.74 -2.44
C LEU A 24 -14.47 -38.25 -2.78
N LEU A 25 -15.53 -37.47 -2.62
CA LEU A 25 -15.49 -36.00 -2.79
C LEU A 25 -14.54 -35.33 -1.78
N VAL A 26 -14.58 -35.76 -0.52
CA VAL A 26 -13.66 -35.25 0.51
C VAL A 26 -12.22 -35.60 0.16
N LEU A 27 -11.93 -36.84 -0.23
CA LEU A 27 -10.60 -37.25 -0.67
C LEU A 27 -10.13 -36.47 -1.91
N GLY A 28 -11.03 -36.24 -2.87
CA GLY A 28 -10.76 -35.40 -4.03
C GLY A 28 -10.41 -33.96 -3.66
N GLY A 29 -11.13 -33.38 -2.69
CA GLY A 29 -10.82 -32.05 -2.14
C GLY A 29 -9.45 -31.99 -1.45
N VAL A 30 -9.11 -32.99 -0.63
CA VAL A 30 -7.79 -33.09 0.00
C VAL A 30 -6.70 -33.21 -1.08
N TYR A 31 -6.88 -34.08 -2.08
CA TYR A 31 -5.93 -34.21 -3.18
C TYR A 31 -5.79 -32.91 -3.99
N ALA A 32 -6.87 -32.15 -4.19
CA ALA A 32 -6.82 -30.86 -4.87
C ALA A 32 -6.01 -29.81 -4.10
N VAL A 33 -6.06 -29.82 -2.76
CA VAL A 33 -5.32 -28.88 -1.90
C VAL A 33 -3.85 -29.26 -1.76
N PHE A 34 -3.54 -30.54 -1.56
CA PHE A 34 -2.18 -31.03 -1.29
C PHE A 34 -1.46 -31.59 -2.53
N GLY A 35 -2.13 -31.62 -3.68
CA GLY A 35 -1.61 -32.12 -4.94
C GLY A 35 -0.57 -31.19 -5.58
N PRO A 36 -0.15 -31.50 -6.83
CA PRO A 36 0.86 -30.72 -7.55
C PRO A 36 0.38 -29.31 -7.92
N HIS A 37 -0.94 -29.08 -7.93
CA HIS A 37 -1.52 -27.77 -8.14
C HIS A 37 -1.53 -27.04 -6.81
N ARG A 38 -0.57 -26.14 -6.61
CA ARG A 38 -0.54 -25.29 -5.43
C ARG A 38 -1.75 -24.36 -5.47
N LEU A 39 -2.42 -24.18 -4.33
CA LEU A 39 -3.40 -23.12 -4.16
C LEU A 39 -2.71 -21.77 -4.43
N ASN A 40 -3.43 -20.85 -5.07
CA ASN A 40 -3.01 -19.45 -5.18
C ASN A 40 -3.10 -18.82 -3.79
N LEU A 41 -2.05 -19.01 -2.99
CA LEU A 41 -1.97 -18.49 -1.64
C LEU A 41 -1.96 -16.96 -1.69
N GLY A 42 -2.84 -16.35 -0.89
CA GLY A 42 -2.84 -14.91 -0.69
C GLY A 42 -1.55 -14.43 -0.02
N ILE A 43 -1.34 -13.11 -0.05
CA ILE A 43 -0.15 -12.45 0.54
C ILE A 43 0.05 -12.77 2.03
N ASP A 44 -1.05 -12.99 2.76
CA ASP A 44 -1.04 -13.30 4.20
C ASP A 44 -0.43 -14.67 4.50
N PHE A 45 -0.34 -15.56 3.50
CA PHE A 45 0.22 -16.91 3.65
C PHE A 45 1.50 -17.12 2.84
N ALA A 46 1.62 -16.48 1.67
CA ALA A 46 2.80 -16.60 0.81
C ALA A 46 3.96 -15.72 1.29
N GLY A 47 3.69 -14.68 2.09
CA GLY A 47 4.64 -13.61 2.35
C GLY A 47 4.82 -12.73 1.10
N GLY A 48 4.80 -11.42 1.31
CA GLY A 48 4.81 -10.48 0.19
C GLY A 48 4.65 -9.05 0.61
N THR A 49 4.83 -8.14 -0.33
CA THR A 49 4.46 -6.75 -0.17
C THR A 49 3.31 -6.45 -1.11
N GLN A 50 2.23 -5.87 -0.57
CA GLN A 50 1.14 -5.31 -1.37
C GLN A 50 1.26 -3.80 -1.35
N VAL A 51 1.40 -3.20 -2.54
CA VAL A 51 1.45 -1.76 -2.70
C VAL A 51 0.29 -1.31 -3.56
N THR A 52 -0.47 -0.34 -3.05
CA THR A 52 -1.54 0.33 -3.81
C THR A 52 -0.98 1.62 -4.38
N LEU A 53 -1.05 1.76 -5.70
CA LEU A 53 -0.52 2.90 -6.45
C LEU A 53 -1.68 3.65 -7.11
N GLY A 54 -1.72 4.97 -6.92
CA GLY A 54 -2.67 5.86 -7.60
C GLY A 54 -2.01 6.55 -8.78
N PHE A 55 -2.69 6.57 -9.93
CA PHE A 55 -2.20 7.22 -11.15
C PHE A 55 -3.10 8.40 -11.55
N LYS A 56 -2.51 9.46 -12.11
CA LYS A 56 -3.27 10.62 -12.63
C LYS A 56 -4.11 10.26 -13.86
N GLN A 57 -3.61 9.34 -14.68
CA GLN A 57 -4.25 8.87 -15.91
C GLN A 57 -4.41 7.35 -15.86
N THR A 58 -5.27 6.80 -16.70
CA THR A 58 -5.51 5.36 -16.76
C THR A 58 -4.20 4.62 -17.06
N PRO A 59 -3.70 3.81 -16.11
CA PRO A 59 -2.41 3.17 -16.27
C PRO A 59 -2.51 1.99 -17.25
N ASP A 60 -1.46 1.85 -18.07
CA ASP A 60 -1.22 0.67 -18.88
C ASP A 60 -0.54 -0.42 -18.02
N LEU A 61 -1.29 -1.49 -17.79
CA LEU A 61 -0.85 -2.62 -16.97
C LEU A 61 0.35 -3.35 -17.60
N ASP A 62 0.42 -3.41 -18.93
CA ASP A 62 1.50 -4.11 -19.63
C ASP A 62 2.81 -3.34 -19.53
N ARG A 63 2.74 -2.00 -19.58
CA ARG A 63 3.89 -1.13 -19.31
C ARG A 63 4.40 -1.31 -17.88
N ILE A 64 3.52 -1.32 -16.88
CA ILE A 64 3.89 -1.54 -15.47
C ILE A 64 4.53 -2.92 -15.30
N ARG A 65 3.94 -3.96 -15.91
CA ARG A 65 4.48 -5.33 -15.90
C ARG A 65 5.86 -5.40 -16.53
N GLY A 66 6.08 -4.68 -17.63
CA GLY A 66 7.38 -4.57 -18.29
C GLY A 66 8.45 -3.97 -17.38
N VAL A 67 8.13 -2.88 -16.67
CA VAL A 67 9.05 -2.24 -15.71
C VAL A 67 9.41 -3.21 -14.58
N LEU A 68 8.41 -3.82 -13.94
CA LEU A 68 8.63 -4.75 -12.82
C LEU A 68 9.43 -5.98 -13.24
N LYS A 69 9.21 -6.50 -14.45
CA LYS A 69 9.98 -7.63 -14.99
C LYS A 69 11.46 -7.29 -15.17
N ARG A 70 11.80 -6.08 -15.62
CA ARG A 70 13.20 -5.63 -15.79
C ARG A 70 13.93 -5.49 -14.46
N GLU A 71 13.20 -5.16 -13.39
CA GLU A 71 13.73 -5.01 -12.03
C GLU A 71 13.84 -6.33 -11.24
N GLY A 72 13.59 -7.47 -11.90
CA GLY A 72 13.64 -8.80 -11.30
C GLY A 72 12.36 -9.22 -10.56
N MET A 73 11.27 -8.45 -10.70
CA MET A 73 9.96 -8.71 -10.07
C MET A 73 8.95 -9.28 -11.08
N GLY A 74 9.39 -10.18 -11.95
CA GLY A 74 8.54 -10.77 -12.99
C GLY A 74 7.40 -11.65 -12.49
N ALA A 75 7.44 -12.07 -11.22
CA ALA A 75 6.38 -12.83 -10.56
C ALA A 75 5.33 -11.93 -9.87
N ALA A 76 5.47 -10.59 -9.98
CA ALA A 76 4.51 -9.67 -9.37
C ALA A 76 3.14 -9.76 -10.05
N GLU A 77 2.10 -9.87 -9.23
CA GLU A 77 0.72 -9.83 -9.69
C GLU A 77 0.23 -8.38 -9.70
N ILE A 78 -0.39 -7.96 -10.81
CA ILE A 78 -0.85 -6.59 -11.01
C ILE A 78 -2.34 -6.63 -11.30
N GLN A 79 -3.13 -5.92 -10.50
CA GLN A 79 -4.57 -5.88 -10.62
C GLN A 79 -5.07 -4.43 -10.50
N ARG A 80 -6.10 -4.06 -11.27
CA ARG A 80 -6.78 -2.78 -11.06
C ARG A 80 -7.55 -2.82 -9.73
N PHE A 81 -7.57 -1.71 -9.02
CA PHE A 81 -8.23 -1.59 -7.73
C PHE A 81 -9.26 -0.47 -7.74
N GLY A 82 -10.39 -0.72 -7.08
CA GLY A 82 -11.46 0.27 -6.92
C GLY A 82 -12.17 0.65 -8.23
N ASP A 83 -12.68 1.89 -8.26
CA ASP A 83 -13.38 2.46 -9.41
C ASP A 83 -12.40 2.68 -10.59
N PRO A 84 -12.74 2.28 -11.83
CA PRO A 84 -11.94 2.58 -13.02
C PRO A 84 -11.54 4.05 -13.17
N LYS A 85 -12.35 4.99 -12.65
CA LYS A 85 -12.06 6.44 -12.67
C LYS A 85 -11.00 6.86 -11.66
N ALA A 86 -10.79 6.09 -10.60
CA ALA A 86 -9.79 6.36 -9.58
C ALA A 86 -8.36 5.99 -10.04
N ASN A 87 -8.23 5.25 -11.16
CA ASN A 87 -6.94 4.88 -11.76
C ASN A 87 -5.97 4.24 -10.74
N GLN A 88 -6.49 3.39 -9.85
CA GLN A 88 -5.69 2.71 -8.83
C GLN A 88 -5.30 1.30 -9.29
N VAL A 89 -4.08 0.90 -8.94
CA VAL A 89 -3.53 -0.42 -9.24
C VAL A 89 -2.90 -0.98 -7.98
N ILE A 90 -3.19 -2.24 -7.69
CA ILE A 90 -2.49 -3.02 -6.69
C ILE A 90 -1.39 -3.82 -7.37
N VAL A 91 -0.19 -3.70 -6.83
CA VAL A 91 0.96 -4.54 -7.16
C VAL A 91 1.24 -5.44 -5.96
N LYS A 92 1.19 -6.75 -6.18
CA LYS A 92 1.55 -7.75 -5.18
C LYS A 92 2.86 -8.40 -5.59
N THR A 93 3.89 -8.24 -4.75
CA THR A 93 5.18 -8.91 -4.95
C THR A 93 5.28 -10.08 -3.99
N THR A 94 5.68 -11.25 -4.49
CA THR A 94 5.97 -12.40 -3.64
C THR A 94 7.36 -12.26 -3.03
N VAL A 95 7.52 -12.70 -1.78
CA VAL A 95 8.84 -12.82 -1.16
C VAL A 95 9.60 -13.94 -1.86
N ASN A 96 10.51 -13.58 -2.77
CA ASN A 96 11.58 -14.47 -3.16
C ASN A 96 12.69 -14.33 -2.11
N LYS A 97 13.08 -15.45 -1.49
CA LYS A 97 14.16 -15.57 -0.51
C LYS A 97 15.35 -14.67 -0.91
N GLY A 98 15.48 -13.51 -0.26
CA GLY A 98 16.53 -12.52 -0.53
C GLY A 98 16.10 -11.06 -0.74
N ASN A 99 14.81 -10.74 -0.92
CA ASN A 99 14.30 -9.36 -1.15
C ASN A 99 13.19 -8.92 -0.16
N GLU A 100 13.26 -9.40 1.08
CA GLU A 100 12.22 -9.22 2.10
C GLU A 100 12.04 -7.76 2.57
N GLU A 101 13.13 -6.99 2.57
CA GLU A 101 13.14 -5.61 3.07
C GLU A 101 13.53 -4.67 1.92
N GLY A 102 12.58 -3.85 1.43
CA GLY A 102 12.83 -2.87 0.37
C GLY A 102 12.08 -3.08 -0.94
N SER A 103 11.20 -4.08 -1.03
CA SER A 103 10.37 -4.29 -2.22
C SER A 103 9.47 -3.08 -2.53
N LEU A 104 8.94 -2.39 -1.50
CA LEU A 104 8.16 -1.17 -1.69
C LEU A 104 8.99 -0.05 -2.33
N GLU A 105 10.13 0.27 -1.73
CA GLU A 105 11.00 1.36 -2.20
C GLU A 105 11.54 1.07 -3.60
N LYS A 106 11.89 -0.18 -3.89
CA LYS A 106 12.33 -0.60 -5.22
C LYS A 106 11.22 -0.48 -6.26
N VAL A 107 9.99 -0.88 -5.92
CA VAL A 107 8.82 -0.75 -6.80
C VAL A 107 8.50 0.71 -7.07
N THR A 108 8.43 1.56 -6.04
CA THR A 108 8.12 2.98 -6.21
C THR A 108 9.24 3.69 -6.98
N ALA A 109 10.51 3.44 -6.66
CA ALA A 109 11.65 4.02 -7.38
C ALA A 109 11.66 3.63 -8.87
N ALA A 110 11.45 2.36 -9.19
CA ALA A 110 11.42 1.89 -10.56
C ALA A 110 10.27 2.50 -11.38
N LEU A 111 9.07 2.58 -10.78
CA LEU A 111 7.91 3.15 -11.44
C LEU A 111 8.02 4.67 -11.58
N ASN A 112 8.52 5.38 -10.56
CA ASN A 112 8.79 6.82 -10.64
C ASN A 112 9.78 7.12 -11.77
N ARG A 113 10.86 6.34 -11.90
CA ARG A 113 11.88 6.55 -12.93
C ARG A 113 11.35 6.40 -14.34
N GLU A 114 10.38 5.53 -14.59
CA GLU A 114 9.87 5.27 -15.95
C GLU A 114 8.60 6.06 -16.28
N LEU A 115 7.70 6.22 -15.30
CA LEU A 115 6.37 6.78 -15.52
C LEU A 115 6.29 8.28 -15.24
N ASN A 116 7.18 8.82 -14.40
CA ASN A 116 7.24 10.25 -14.09
C ASN A 116 8.38 10.98 -14.83
N GLN A 117 8.92 10.39 -15.91
CA GLN A 117 9.91 11.06 -16.76
C GLN A 117 9.32 12.37 -17.32
N GLY A 118 9.95 13.50 -17.00
CA GLY A 118 9.50 14.84 -17.42
C GLY A 118 8.49 15.51 -16.48
N GLN A 119 8.08 14.88 -15.37
CA GLN A 119 7.33 15.58 -14.33
C GLN A 119 8.30 16.28 -13.36
N THR A 120 8.33 17.61 -13.41
CA THR A 120 9.18 18.47 -12.56
C THR A 120 8.45 18.93 -11.28
N GLY A 121 7.46 18.16 -10.81
CA GLY A 121 6.62 18.52 -9.67
C GLY A 121 7.01 17.78 -8.39
N PHE A 122 6.88 18.44 -7.24
CA PHE A 122 7.04 17.83 -5.92
C PHE A 122 5.91 16.83 -5.64
N ASP A 123 6.23 15.56 -5.38
CA ASP A 123 5.22 14.53 -5.10
C ASP A 123 4.89 14.47 -3.60
N LEU A 124 3.74 15.04 -3.24
CA LEU A 124 3.24 15.05 -1.86
C LEU A 124 2.89 13.66 -1.33
N ASN A 125 2.68 12.66 -2.20
CA ASN A 125 2.33 11.31 -1.75
C ASN A 125 3.56 10.53 -1.23
N GLN A 126 4.77 11.00 -1.56
CA GLN A 126 6.04 10.37 -1.19
C GLN A 126 6.93 11.28 -0.33
N ALA A 127 6.56 12.55 -0.17
CA ALA A 127 7.35 13.53 0.57
C ALA A 127 7.08 13.52 2.08
N SER A 128 8.14 13.70 2.88
CA SER A 128 8.02 14.00 4.31
C SER A 128 7.84 15.50 4.57
N SER A 129 7.32 15.85 5.75
CA SER A 129 7.17 17.25 6.19
C SER A 129 8.48 18.03 6.07
N ASP A 130 9.60 17.43 6.46
CA ASP A 130 10.93 18.06 6.40
C ASP A 130 11.36 18.34 4.96
N THR A 131 11.08 17.40 4.05
CA THR A 131 11.39 17.56 2.62
C THR A 131 10.54 18.69 2.01
N LEU A 132 9.27 18.81 2.44
CA LEU A 132 8.38 19.89 2.02
C LEU A 132 8.85 21.25 2.54
N ILE A 133 9.33 21.34 3.80
CA ILE A 133 9.89 22.57 4.35
C ILE A 133 11.13 22.99 3.55
N ALA A 134 12.05 22.06 3.28
CA ALA A 134 13.24 22.35 2.48
C ALA A 134 12.87 22.84 1.07
N PHE A 135 11.86 22.22 0.45
CA PHE A 135 11.34 22.67 -0.83
C PHE A 135 10.75 24.08 -0.77
N LEU A 136 9.93 24.39 0.24
CA LEU A 136 9.32 25.71 0.41
C LEU A 136 10.36 26.79 0.69
N LEU A 137 11.39 26.48 1.48
CA LEU A 137 12.51 27.40 1.72
C LEU A 137 13.32 27.69 0.45
N GLN A 138 13.47 26.69 -0.43
CA GLN A 138 14.19 26.84 -1.69
C GLN A 138 13.37 27.59 -2.75
N ALA A 139 12.07 27.33 -2.82
CA ALA A 139 11.16 27.94 -3.79
C ALA A 139 10.72 29.36 -3.38
N ASP A 140 10.68 29.64 -2.07
CA ASP A 140 10.25 30.89 -1.43
C ASP A 140 9.05 31.57 -2.13
N PRO A 141 7.88 30.89 -2.21
CA PRO A 141 6.72 31.40 -2.94
C PRO A 141 6.18 32.72 -2.38
N ASP A 142 6.35 32.96 -1.07
CA ASP A 142 5.83 34.15 -0.38
C ASP A 142 6.89 35.25 -0.23
N LYS A 143 8.12 35.03 -0.73
CA LYS A 143 9.26 35.96 -0.64
C LYS A 143 9.61 36.35 0.80
N VAL A 144 9.40 35.44 1.74
CA VAL A 144 9.68 35.65 3.17
C VAL A 144 11.15 35.42 3.51
N GLY A 145 11.94 34.85 2.59
CA GLY A 145 13.38 34.66 2.72
C GLY A 145 14.16 35.96 2.96
N ALA A 146 13.63 37.09 2.50
CA ALA A 146 14.22 38.42 2.74
C ALA A 146 14.27 38.81 4.24
N GLN A 147 13.43 38.21 5.08
CA GLN A 147 13.37 38.46 6.53
C GLN A 147 14.40 37.62 7.31
N GLY A 148 15.17 36.79 6.62
CA GLY A 148 16.17 35.89 7.19
C GLY A 148 15.72 34.42 7.20
N PRO A 149 16.69 33.49 7.26
CA PRO A 149 16.42 32.05 7.13
C PRO A 149 15.58 31.48 8.28
N GLU A 150 15.72 32.02 9.50
CA GLU A 150 14.93 31.61 10.66
C GLU A 150 13.46 32.05 10.55
N ALA A 151 13.21 33.27 10.06
CA ALA A 151 11.87 33.80 9.85
C ALA A 151 11.13 33.05 8.74
N ALA A 152 11.81 32.75 7.63
CA ALA A 152 11.26 31.95 6.53
C ALA A 152 10.90 30.54 7.00
N ARG A 153 11.75 29.91 7.83
CA ARG A 153 11.46 28.59 8.40
C ARG A 153 10.26 28.62 9.34
N ALA A 154 10.19 29.61 10.23
CA ALA A 154 9.06 29.79 11.15
C ALA A 154 7.73 30.02 10.40
N HIS A 155 7.78 30.61 9.21
CA HIS A 155 6.60 30.83 8.35
C HIS A 155 6.16 29.54 7.63
N TYR A 156 7.09 28.77 7.06
CA TYR A 156 6.76 27.57 6.28
C TYR A 156 6.56 26.28 7.09
N GLU A 157 7.14 26.18 8.28
CA GLU A 157 6.97 25.03 9.18
C GLU A 157 5.50 24.71 9.51
N PRO A 158 4.66 25.66 9.96
CA PRO A 158 3.25 25.39 10.23
C PRO A 158 2.47 25.04 8.96
N MET A 159 2.85 25.57 7.80
CA MET A 159 2.21 25.25 6.52
C MET A 159 2.50 23.81 6.09
N ALA A 160 3.76 23.40 6.15
CA ALA A 160 4.16 22.03 5.86
C ALA A 160 3.54 21.04 6.87
N ALA A 161 3.47 21.42 8.14
CA ALA A 161 2.83 20.63 9.20
C ALA A 161 1.31 20.52 9.02
N ALA A 162 0.65 21.50 8.40
CA ALA A 162 -0.78 21.48 8.08
C ALA A 162 -1.10 20.64 6.82
N ILE A 163 -0.15 20.48 5.90
CA ILE A 163 -0.29 19.64 4.70
C ILE A 163 0.03 18.16 5.03
N SER A 164 0.95 17.92 5.97
CA SER A 164 1.39 16.58 6.38
C SER A 164 0.48 15.77 7.33
N PRO A 165 -0.54 16.30 8.04
CA PRO A 165 -1.08 15.62 9.22
C PRO A 165 -2.12 14.53 8.91
N CYS A 166 -2.32 14.15 7.65
CA CYS A 166 -3.15 12.98 7.33
C CYS A 166 -2.40 11.64 7.44
N TRP A 167 -1.08 11.61 7.68
CA TRP A 167 -0.29 10.37 7.59
C TRP A 167 0.51 9.94 8.84
N GLY A 168 0.50 10.72 9.92
CA GLY A 168 1.23 10.31 11.13
C GLY A 168 0.80 11.12 12.35
N SER A 169 0.02 10.47 13.22
CA SER A 169 -0.15 10.78 14.64
C SER A 169 0.47 12.09 15.16
N ARG A 170 -0.39 13.07 15.43
CA ARG A 170 -0.58 13.92 16.63
C ARG A 170 0.48 14.01 17.77
N THR A 171 1.75 13.65 17.64
CA THR A 171 2.67 13.47 18.80
C THR A 171 3.90 14.39 18.89
N SER A 172 4.23 15.26 17.93
CA SER A 172 5.41 16.13 18.06
C SER A 172 5.13 17.56 18.56
N ALA A 173 3.87 18.01 18.56
CA ALA A 173 3.51 19.43 18.80
C ALA A 173 3.68 19.94 20.26
N ARG A 174 4.36 19.22 21.16
CA ARG A 174 4.48 19.63 22.57
C ARG A 174 5.87 19.63 23.18
N ARG A 175 6.95 19.59 22.39
CA ARG A 175 8.32 19.59 22.94
C ARG A 175 9.10 20.90 22.80
N SER A 176 8.67 21.85 21.97
CA SER A 176 9.46 23.08 21.75
C SER A 176 9.12 24.27 22.66
N ALA A 177 8.04 24.21 23.45
CA ALA A 177 7.63 25.35 24.29
C ALA A 177 8.25 25.36 25.71
N ALA A 178 9.09 24.39 26.08
CA ALA A 178 9.57 24.22 27.45
C ALA A 178 11.05 24.60 27.69
N SER A 179 11.80 25.07 26.69
CA SER A 179 13.25 25.29 26.82
C SER A 179 13.72 26.76 26.91
N SER A 180 12.82 27.74 27.03
CA SER A 180 13.21 29.17 27.08
C SER A 180 12.90 29.90 28.40
N ALA A 181 12.41 29.22 29.44
CA ALA A 181 12.19 29.83 30.75
C ALA A 181 13.21 29.29 31.78
N GLY A 182 14.23 30.10 32.10
CA GLY A 182 15.03 29.88 33.31
C GLY A 182 16.54 30.02 33.16
N ARG A 183 17.04 31.17 32.67
CA ARG A 183 18.39 31.64 33.01
C ARG A 183 18.30 33.08 33.50
N ALA A 184 17.93 33.24 34.76
CA ALA A 184 18.16 34.44 35.53
C ALA A 184 19.12 34.09 36.66
N SER A 185 20.38 34.48 36.45
CA SER A 185 21.43 34.58 37.46
C SER A 185 21.11 35.70 38.44
N SER A 186 21.29 35.46 39.74
CA SER A 186 21.50 36.52 40.72
C SER A 186 22.55 36.07 41.75
N PRO A 187 23.59 36.89 42.02
CA PRO A 187 24.63 36.59 42.99
C PRO A 187 24.28 37.19 44.35
N TRP A 188 24.43 36.41 45.44
CA TRP A 188 24.89 36.79 46.78
C TRP A 188 25.24 35.50 47.53
#